data_AF-A0A183PGB6-F1
#
_entry.id   AF-A0A183PGB6-F1
#
_cell.length_a   1.000
_cell.length_b   1.000
_cell.length_c   1.000
_cell.angle_alpha   90.00
_cell.angle_beta   90.00
_cell.angle_gamma   90.00
#
_symmetry.space_group_name_H-M   'P 1'
#
loop_
_entity.id
_entity.type
_entity.pdbx_description
1 polymer ?
#
loop_
_entity_poly.entity_id
_entity_poly.type
_entity_poly.pdbx_seq_one_letter_code
_entity_poly.pdbx_strand_id
1 'polypeptide(L)'
;MQRTEEAVSRINQLESELKHCQKTNEENAELVESIRSHLDESNKRCNQLTRYLFKARLAFADLSHLWRRRDIRLSNKGRVYCSAVRSVLLYGSETWPVRVEDIRRLLVFNHRCLQNIARISWDHR
;
A
#
# COMPACT_ATOMS: atom_id res chain seq x y z
N MET A 1 49.62 36.84 27.88
CA MET A 1 49.72 35.39 27.63
C MET A 1 48.47 34.62 28.02
N GLN A 2 47.89 34.78 29.22
CA GLN A 2 46.70 34.00 29.62
C GLN A 2 45.44 34.22 28.75
N ARG A 3 45.13 35.46 28.36
CA ARG A 3 43.94 35.74 27.50
C ARG A 3 43.99 35.09 26.12
N THR A 4 45.20 34.88 25.58
CA THR A 4 45.37 34.27 24.26
C THR A 4 45.21 32.75 24.33
N GLU A 5 45.62 32.12 25.42
CA GLU A 5 45.44 30.67 25.65
C GLU A 5 43.96 30.31 25.85
N GLU A 6 43.20 31.14 26.57
CA GLU A 6 41.76 30.95 26.77
C GLU A 6 40.97 31.06 25.45
N ALA A 7 41.36 32.00 24.58
CA ALA A 7 40.75 32.15 23.25
C ALA A 7 41.05 30.93 22.35
N VAL A 8 42.27 30.41 22.37
CA VAL A 8 42.65 29.19 21.62
C VAL A 8 41.89 27.97 22.12
N SER A 9 41.73 27.80 23.44
CA SER A 9 40.94 26.70 24.01
C SER A 9 39.47 26.75 23.56
N ARG A 10 38.87 27.95 23.51
CA ARG A 10 37.50 28.13 23.01
C ARG A 10 37.37 27.83 21.52
N ILE A 11 38.35 28.22 20.71
CA ILE A 11 38.37 27.92 19.27
C ILE A 11 38.42 26.41 19.04
N ASN A 12 39.33 25.70 19.72
CA ASN A 12 39.47 24.24 19.59
C ASN A 12 38.19 23.50 20.02
N GLN A 13 37.48 24.02 21.03
CA GLN A 13 36.21 23.46 21.47
C GLN A 13 35.08 23.72 20.45
N LEU A 14 35.00 24.92 19.88
CA LEU A 14 34.05 25.20 18.79
C LEU A 14 34.35 24.35 17.55
N GLU A 15 35.62 24.11 17.23
CA GLU A 15 36.00 23.23 16.11
C GLU A 15 35.62 21.77 16.36
N SER A 16 35.73 21.27 17.59
CA SER A 16 35.32 19.91 17.93
C SER A 16 33.80 19.75 17.91
N GLU A 17 33.06 20.75 18.40
CA GLU A 17 31.59 20.82 18.31
C GLU A 17 31.12 20.90 16.86
N LEU A 18 31.77 21.72 16.03
CA LEU A 18 31.44 21.85 14.60
C LEU A 18 31.66 20.53 13.86
N LYS A 19 32.78 19.83 14.13
CA LYS A 19 33.05 18.50 13.57
C LYS A 19 32.00 17.47 14.00
N HIS A 20 31.57 17.52 15.26
CA HIS A 20 30.53 16.64 15.75
C HIS A 20 29.20 16.90 15.03
N CYS A 21 28.77 18.17 14.97
CA CYS A 21 27.56 18.57 14.27
C CYS A 21 27.57 18.23 12.77
N GLN A 22 28.72 18.33 12.09
CA GLN A 22 28.87 17.94 10.70
C GLN A 22 28.61 16.45 10.50
N LYS A 23 29.20 15.61 11.35
CA LYS A 23 28.98 14.16 11.31
C LYS A 23 27.51 13.79 11.55
N THR A 24 26.86 14.41 12.53
CA THR A 24 25.43 14.17 12.79
C THR A 24 24.55 14.61 11.62
N ASN A 25 24.93 15.68 10.92
CA ASN A 25 24.20 16.14 9.73
C ASN A 25 24.35 15.17 8.55
N GLU A 26 25.52 14.57 8.36
CA GLU A 26 25.75 13.52 7.35
C GLU A 26 24.90 12.28 7.67
N GLU A 27 24.95 11.79 8.91
CA GLU A 27 24.14 10.66 9.36
C GLU A 27 22.63 10.95 9.21
N ASN A 28 22.19 12.17 9.54
CA ASN A 28 20.80 12.59 9.34
C ASN A 28 20.41 12.64 7.86
N ALA A 29 21.30 13.08 6.97
CA ALA A 29 21.03 13.11 5.52
C ALA A 29 20.86 11.69 4.96
N GLU A 30 21.70 10.75 5.38
CA GLU A 30 21.58 9.34 5.02
C GLU A 30 20.27 8.72 5.53
N LEU A 31 19.89 9.01 6.79
CA LEU A 31 18.63 8.56 7.37
C LEU A 31 17.42 9.11 6.60
N VAL A 32 17.44 10.38 6.22
CA VAL A 32 16.36 11.00 5.42
C VAL A 32 16.23 10.33 4.05
N GLU A 33 17.34 10.03 3.38
CA GLU A 33 17.31 9.37 2.07
C GLU A 33 16.82 7.91 2.17
N SER A 34 17.19 7.21 3.24
CA SER A 34 16.70 5.86 3.57
C SER A 34 15.18 5.85 3.80
N ILE A 35 14.68 6.81 4.60
CA ILE A 35 13.24 6.99 4.83
C ILE A 35 12.52 7.29 3.51
N ARG A 36 13.04 8.20 2.68
CA ARG A 36 12.45 8.53 1.38
C ARG A 36 12.32 7.29 0.49
N SER A 37 13.40 6.52 0.36
CA SER A 37 13.43 5.31 -0.45
C SER A 37 12.41 4.27 0.03
N HIS A 38 12.29 4.08 1.34
CA HIS A 38 11.32 3.15 1.93
C HIS A 38 9.86 3.61 1.74
N LEU A 39 9.61 4.92 1.82
CA LEU A 39 8.30 5.51 1.55
C LEU A 39 7.91 5.35 0.08
N ASP A 40 8.83 5.59 -0.86
CA ASP A 40 8.59 5.42 -2.30
C ASP A 40 8.23 3.98 -2.65
N GLU A 41 8.95 3.01 -2.09
CA GLU A 41 8.65 1.59 -2.26
C GLU A 41 7.28 1.22 -1.67
N SER A 42 6.97 1.72 -0.47
CA SER A 42 5.65 1.55 0.13
C SER A 42 4.52 2.18 -0.70
N ASN A 43 4.77 3.31 -1.33
CA ASN A 43 3.81 4.04 -2.15
C ASN A 43 3.57 3.31 -3.49
N LYS A 44 4.64 2.81 -4.13
CA LYS A 44 4.55 1.95 -5.33
C LYS A 44 3.71 0.70 -5.07
N ARG A 45 3.91 0.04 -3.92
CA ARG A 45 3.10 -1.13 -3.51
C ARG A 45 1.62 -0.79 -3.35
N CYS A 46 1.30 0.31 -2.66
CA CYS A 46 -0.08 0.77 -2.47
C CYS A 46 -0.78 1.09 -3.82
N ASN A 47 -0.06 1.74 -4.73
CA ASN A 47 -0.55 2.06 -6.08
C ASN A 47 -0.86 0.79 -6.88
N GLN A 48 -0.03 -0.24 -6.76
CA GLN A 48 -0.22 -1.48 -7.50
C GLN A 48 -1.46 -2.27 -7.03
N LEU A 49 -1.69 -2.40 -5.72
CA LEU A 49 -2.90 -3.04 -5.20
C LEU A 49 -4.16 -2.28 -5.63
N THR A 50 -4.11 -0.95 -5.54
CA THR A 50 -5.22 -0.08 -5.97
C THR A 50 -5.54 -0.31 -7.44
N ARG A 51 -4.51 -0.49 -8.29
CA ARG A 51 -4.67 -0.84 -9.70
C ARG A 51 -5.34 -2.20 -9.91
N TYR A 52 -4.98 -3.22 -9.13
CA TYR A 52 -5.61 -4.55 -9.24
C TYR A 52 -7.06 -4.55 -8.77
N LEU A 53 -7.35 -3.89 -7.65
CA LEU A 53 -8.73 -3.67 -7.19
C LEU A 53 -9.56 -2.96 -8.25
N PHE A 54 -8.99 -1.96 -8.91
CA PHE A 54 -9.66 -1.25 -9.99
C PHE A 54 -9.94 -2.17 -11.19
N LYS A 55 -8.96 -2.96 -11.64
CA LYS A 55 -9.16 -3.93 -12.72
C LYS A 55 -10.22 -4.98 -12.38
N ALA A 56 -10.21 -5.51 -11.15
CA ALA A 56 -11.21 -6.48 -10.70
C ALA A 56 -12.62 -5.86 -10.64
N ARG A 57 -12.74 -4.59 -10.23
CA ARG A 57 -13.99 -3.83 -10.27
C ARG A 57 -14.51 -3.67 -11.69
N LEU A 58 -13.64 -3.32 -12.64
CA LEU A 58 -14.00 -3.20 -14.05
C LEU A 58 -14.48 -4.55 -14.61
N ALA A 59 -13.71 -5.62 -14.44
CA ALA A 59 -14.10 -6.96 -14.89
C ALA A 59 -15.45 -7.41 -14.29
N PHE A 60 -15.71 -7.08 -13.03
CA PHE A 60 -16.99 -7.35 -12.40
C PHE A 60 -18.13 -6.51 -13.01
N ALA A 61 -17.89 -5.23 -13.30
CA ALA A 61 -18.87 -4.32 -13.89
C ALA A 61 -19.20 -4.69 -15.35
N ASP A 62 -18.22 -5.12 -16.13
CA ASP A 62 -18.39 -5.58 -17.51
C ASP A 62 -19.36 -6.78 -17.57
N LEU A 63 -19.31 -7.64 -16.54
CA LEU A 63 -20.21 -8.78 -16.36
C LEU A 63 -21.53 -8.43 -15.64
N SER A 64 -21.86 -7.15 -15.46
CA SER A 64 -23.06 -6.71 -14.73
C SER A 64 -24.37 -7.28 -15.29
N HIS A 65 -24.44 -7.51 -16.60
CA HIS A 65 -25.58 -8.12 -17.27
C HIS A 65 -25.73 -9.61 -16.88
N LEU A 66 -24.61 -10.33 -16.73
CA LEU A 66 -24.58 -11.72 -16.29
C LEU A 66 -25.10 -11.88 -14.85
N TRP A 67 -24.70 -10.98 -13.95
CA TRP A 67 -25.16 -11.00 -12.56
C TRP A 67 -26.68 -10.75 -12.46
N ARG A 68 -27.21 -9.86 -13.33
CA ARG A 68 -28.64 -9.51 -13.46
C ARG A 68 -29.51 -10.53 -14.18
N ARG A 69 -28.95 -11.58 -14.78
CA ARG A 69 -29.71 -12.70 -15.35
C ARG A 69 -30.22 -13.66 -14.28
N ARG A 70 -31.48 -14.09 -14.34
CA ARG A 70 -32.09 -15.04 -13.36
C ARG A 70 -32.03 -16.49 -13.83
N ASP A 71 -31.91 -16.68 -15.14
CA ASP A 71 -31.84 -17.96 -15.84
C ASP A 71 -30.51 -18.70 -15.62
N ILE A 72 -29.46 -17.98 -15.19
CA ILE A 72 -28.15 -18.56 -14.92
C ILE A 72 -28.05 -18.97 -13.44
N ARG A 73 -27.77 -20.26 -13.21
CA ARG A 73 -27.55 -20.82 -11.88
C ARG A 73 -26.43 -20.10 -11.12
N LEU A 74 -26.64 -19.93 -9.81
CA LEU A 74 -25.66 -19.31 -8.91
C LEU A 74 -24.29 -20.00 -8.94
N SER A 75 -24.27 -21.34 -9.05
CA SER A 75 -23.03 -22.12 -9.17
C SER A 75 -22.20 -21.72 -10.38
N ASN A 76 -22.83 -21.50 -11.54
CA ASN A 76 -22.14 -21.08 -12.75
C ASN A 76 -21.63 -19.64 -12.63
N LYS A 77 -22.41 -18.74 -12.04
CA LYS A 77 -21.95 -17.37 -11.73
C LYS A 77 -20.75 -17.36 -10.80
N GLY A 78 -20.74 -18.23 -9.79
CA GLY A 78 -19.60 -18.41 -8.89
C GLY A 78 -18.33 -18.86 -9.63
N ARG A 79 -18.45 -19.78 -10.59
CA ARG A 79 -17.32 -20.20 -11.44
C ARG A 79 -16.79 -19.07 -12.32
N VAL A 80 -17.68 -18.28 -12.93
CA VAL A 80 -17.29 -17.10 -13.72
C VAL A 80 -16.60 -16.06 -12.84
N TYR A 81 -17.15 -15.78 -11.66
CA TYR A 81 -16.51 -14.87 -10.70
C TYR A 81 -15.11 -15.35 -10.30
N CYS A 82 -14.96 -16.64 -9.98
CA CYS A 82 -13.68 -17.22 -9.59
C CYS A 82 -12.63 -17.11 -10.72
N SER A 83 -13.05 -17.35 -11.96
CA SER A 83 -12.15 -17.34 -13.12
C SER A 83 -11.81 -15.95 -13.65
N ALA A 84 -12.76 -15.00 -13.66
CA ALA A 84 -12.56 -13.69 -14.28
C ALA A 84 -12.19 -12.57 -13.29
N VAL A 85 -12.71 -12.62 -12.06
CA VAL A 85 -12.56 -11.52 -11.08
C VAL A 85 -11.60 -11.92 -9.97
N ARG A 86 -11.77 -13.11 -9.39
CA ARG A 86 -10.92 -13.58 -8.29
C ARG A 86 -9.48 -13.86 -8.73
N SER A 87 -9.28 -14.35 -9.95
CA SER A 87 -7.95 -14.55 -10.54
C SER A 87 -7.16 -13.23 -10.64
N VAL A 88 -7.79 -12.16 -11.16
CA VAL A 88 -7.21 -10.81 -11.26
C VAL A 88 -6.88 -10.23 -9.88
N LEU A 89 -7.74 -10.50 -8.90
CA LEU A 89 -7.54 -10.08 -7.52
C LEU A 89 -6.35 -10.78 -6.85
N LEU A 90 -6.20 -12.10 -7.07
CA LEU A 90 -5.20 -12.95 -6.42
C LEU A 90 -3.82 -12.90 -7.08
N TYR A 91 -3.75 -12.64 -8.39
CA TYR A 91 -2.47 -12.52 -9.10
C TYR A 91 -1.56 -11.43 -8.48
N GLY A 92 -2.16 -10.36 -7.96
CA GLY A 92 -1.44 -9.31 -7.23
C GLY A 92 -0.88 -9.76 -5.88
N SER A 93 -1.53 -10.73 -5.21
CA SER A 93 -1.09 -11.24 -3.90
C SER A 93 0.01 -12.30 -3.97
N GLU A 94 0.15 -13.00 -5.09
CA GLU A 94 1.22 -13.98 -5.28
C GLU A 94 2.58 -13.33 -5.56
N THR A 95 2.56 -12.11 -6.11
CA THR A 95 3.77 -11.42 -6.57
C THR A 95 4.33 -10.41 -5.56
N TRP A 96 3.62 -10.08 -4.48
CA TRP A 96 4.02 -9.04 -3.53
C TRP A 96 3.60 -9.34 -2.09
N PRO A 97 4.40 -8.94 -1.08
CA PRO A 97 4.03 -9.08 0.32
C PRO A 97 2.79 -8.24 0.65
N VAL A 98 1.67 -8.90 0.92
CA VAL A 98 0.36 -8.27 1.19
C VAL A 98 0.27 -7.85 2.66
N ARG A 99 -0.10 -6.59 2.92
CA ARG A 99 -0.32 -6.08 4.29
C ARG A 99 -1.71 -6.44 4.81
N VAL A 100 -1.92 -6.34 6.12
CA VAL A 100 -3.23 -6.66 6.74
C VAL A 100 -4.33 -5.73 6.23
N GLU A 101 -4.03 -4.45 6.01
CA GLU A 101 -4.95 -3.45 5.45
C GLU A 101 -5.39 -3.81 4.03
N ASP A 102 -4.46 -4.35 3.25
CA ASP A 102 -4.68 -4.77 1.87
C ASP A 102 -5.62 -5.97 1.82
N ILE A 103 -5.38 -6.98 2.67
CA ILE A 103 -6.27 -8.13 2.84
C ILE A 103 -7.68 -7.67 3.22
N ARG A 104 -7.82 -6.74 4.17
CA ARG A 104 -9.14 -6.19 4.56
C ARG A 104 -9.86 -5.56 3.37
N ARG A 105 -9.18 -4.75 2.56
CA ARG A 105 -9.77 -4.13 1.36
C ARG A 105 -10.21 -5.17 0.33
N LEU A 106 -9.40 -6.21 0.11
CA LEU A 106 -9.72 -7.33 -0.77
C LEU A 106 -10.95 -8.11 -0.29
N LEU A 107 -11.03 -8.40 1.01
CA LEU A 107 -12.15 -9.11 1.62
C LEU A 107 -13.46 -8.32 1.53
N VAL A 108 -13.44 -7.02 1.83
CA VAL A 108 -14.63 -6.15 1.71
C VAL A 108 -15.15 -6.13 0.27
N PHE A 109 -14.25 -6.01 -0.71
CA PHE A 109 -14.63 -6.06 -2.12
C PHE A 109 -15.23 -7.42 -2.49
N ASN A 110 -14.58 -8.51 -2.12
CA ASN A 110 -15.05 -9.87 -2.42
C ASN A 110 -16.45 -10.11 -1.84
N HIS A 111 -16.65 -9.75 -0.57
CA HIS A 111 -17.94 -9.89 0.09
C HIS A 111 -19.05 -9.11 -0.63
N ARG A 112 -18.79 -7.85 -1.02
CA ARG A 112 -19.74 -7.04 -1.79
C ARG A 112 -20.08 -7.66 -3.15
N CYS A 113 -19.09 -8.22 -3.86
CA CYS A 113 -19.31 -8.91 -5.13
C CYS A 113 -20.19 -10.16 -4.95
N LEU A 114 -19.91 -10.97 -3.94
CA LEU A 114 -20.70 -12.18 -3.65
C LEU A 114 -22.14 -11.85 -3.26
N GLN A 115 -22.36 -10.82 -2.46
CA GLN A 115 -23.71 -10.32 -2.14
C GLN A 115 -24.47 -9.93 -3.41
N ASN A 116 -23.82 -9.20 -4.34
CA ASN A 116 -24.44 -8.79 -5.60
C ASN A 116 -24.75 -9.99 -6.51
N ILE A 117 -23.84 -10.95 -6.62
CA ILE A 117 -24.05 -12.20 -7.39
C ILE A 117 -25.22 -13.01 -6.81
N ALA A 118 -25.27 -13.13 -5.48
CA ALA A 118 -26.34 -13.82 -4.75
C ALA A 118 -27.64 -13.01 -4.67
N ARG A 119 -27.62 -11.73 -5.09
CA ARG A 119 -28.71 -10.75 -4.93
C ARG A 119 -29.20 -10.61 -3.50
N ILE A 120 -28.31 -10.81 -2.53
CA ILE A 120 -28.61 -10.58 -1.13
C ILE A 120 -28.36 -9.10 -0.89
N SER A 121 -29.42 -8.30 -0.87
CA SER A 121 -29.36 -6.96 -0.29
C SER A 121 -29.57 -7.11 1.21
N TRP A 122 -28.61 -6.64 2.01
CA TRP A 122 -28.90 -6.29 3.41
C TRP A 122 -29.74 -5.02 3.40
N ASP A 123 -30.96 -5.12 2.89
CA ASP A 123 -31.97 -4.09 2.98
C ASP A 123 -33.02 -4.58 3.97
N HIS A 124 -32.65 -4.46 5.24
CA HIS A 124 -33.52 -4.48 6.40
C HIS A 124 -33.10 -3.29 7.26
N ARG A 125 -33.54 -2.10 6.86
CA ARG A 125 -33.61 -0.93 7.74
C ARG A 125 -34.84 -0.12 7.42
#